data_AF-A0A9X2AEA2-F1
#
_entry.id   AF-A0A9X2AEA2-F1
#
_cell.length_a   1.000
_cell.length_b   1.000
_cell.length_c   1.000
_cell.angle_alpha   90.00
_cell.angle_beta   90.00
_cell.angle_gamma   90.00
#
_symmetry.space_group_name_H-M   'P 1'
#
loop_
_entity.id
_entity.type
_entity.pdbx_description
1 polymer ?
#
loop_
_entity_poly.entity_id
_entity_poly.type
_entity_poly.pdbx_seq_one_letter_code
_entity_poly.pdbx_strand_id
1 'polypeptide(L)'
;MEVLAILTFLTVVFLFIRARYLASPLHEFEPTSTREHLLEAGDILQNKGYRIIGERIAHELSSFFGNRKFITYIIVDFLVEKEGIQYPIKVRSPRDSTRISGAMLRKQLFALYTLYETPVGYLSPDTGVLEFVDFTIDFPGRYYAKRWRMRLLWMAIGLSIGWLLSFSH
;
A
#
# COMPACT_ATOMS: atom_id res chain seq x y z
N MET A 1 23.46 -26.88 -28.63
CA MET A 1 23.84 -25.47 -28.37
C MET A 1 22.80 -24.50 -28.92
N GLU A 2 22.33 -24.69 -30.15
CA GLU A 2 21.35 -23.79 -30.81
C GLU A 2 19.99 -23.71 -30.09
N VAL A 3 19.47 -24.83 -29.60
CA VAL A 3 18.19 -24.87 -28.88
C VAL A 3 18.22 -24.05 -27.57
N LEU A 4 19.35 -24.08 -26.85
CA LEU A 4 19.54 -23.28 -25.63
C LEU A 4 19.65 -21.78 -25.96
N ALA A 5 20.27 -21.42 -27.08
CA ALA A 5 20.35 -20.04 -27.55
C ALA A 5 18.97 -19.48 -27.93
N ILE A 6 18.12 -20.29 -28.57
CA ILE A 6 16.75 -19.88 -28.94
C ILE A 6 15.88 -19.68 -27.69
N LEU A 7 15.95 -20.59 -26.72
CA LEU A 7 15.18 -20.49 -25.46
C LEU A 7 15.60 -19.27 -24.62
N THR A 8 16.90 -18.99 -24.54
CA THR A 8 17.43 -17.82 -23.83
C THR A 8 17.04 -16.51 -24.54
N PHE A 9 17.09 -16.48 -25.87
CA PHE A 9 16.63 -15.33 -26.64
C PHE A 9 15.13 -15.06 -26.45
N LEU A 10 14.28 -16.09 -26.51
CA LEU A 10 12.83 -15.96 -26.31
C LEU A 10 12.48 -15.48 -24.89
N THR A 11 13.18 -15.98 -23.87
CA THR A 11 12.97 -15.52 -22.48
C THR A 11 13.39 -14.07 -22.29
N VAL A 12 14.52 -13.64 -22.87
CA VAL A 12 14.96 -12.24 -22.81
C VAL A 12 13.98 -11.31 -23.54
N VAL A 13 13.53 -11.70 -24.74
CA VAL A 13 12.52 -10.93 -25.51
C VAL A 13 11.20 -10.85 -24.75
N PHE A 14 10.73 -11.96 -24.17
CA PHE A 14 9.52 -11.97 -23.35
C PHE A 14 9.65 -11.06 -22.12
N LEU A 15 10.78 -11.11 -21.39
CA LEU A 15 11.03 -10.24 -20.25
C LEU A 15 11.14 -8.77 -20.67
N PHE A 16 11.73 -8.49 -21.83
CA PHE A 16 11.83 -7.13 -22.39
C PHE A 16 10.47 -6.56 -22.76
N ILE A 17 9.62 -7.33 -23.44
CA ILE A 17 8.24 -6.95 -23.76
C ILE A 17 7.45 -6.77 -22.47
N ARG A 18 7.52 -7.71 -21.54
CA ARG A 18 6.83 -7.62 -20.25
C ARG A 18 7.25 -6.37 -19.48
N ALA A 19 8.55 -6.08 -19.41
CA ALA A 19 9.06 -4.89 -18.75
C ALA A 19 8.62 -3.61 -19.45
N ARG A 20 8.64 -3.56 -20.80
CA ARG A 20 8.31 -2.34 -21.54
C ARG A 20 6.82 -2.02 -21.58
N TYR A 21 5.96 -3.04 -21.63
CA TYR A 21 4.52 -2.89 -21.76
C TYR A 21 3.78 -2.94 -20.42
N LEU A 22 4.31 -3.60 -19.38
CA LEU A 22 3.70 -3.54 -18.04
C LEU A 22 4.29 -2.45 -17.12
N ALA A 23 5.44 -1.83 -17.46
CA ALA A 23 6.06 -0.80 -16.62
C ALA A 23 5.81 0.65 -17.08
N SER A 24 4.63 0.93 -17.64
CA SER A 24 4.18 2.31 -17.86
C SER A 24 3.02 2.65 -16.91
N PRO A 25 3.26 3.03 -15.64
CA PRO A 25 2.21 3.55 -14.78
C PRO A 25 2.18 5.07 -14.89
N LEU A 26 2.00 5.66 -16.09
CA LEU A 26 1.92 7.10 -16.21
C LEU A 26 0.99 7.49 -17.36
N HIS A 27 -0.05 8.26 -16.99
CA HIS A 27 -1.20 8.71 -17.77
C HIS A 27 -2.21 7.61 -18.10
N GLU A 28 -2.94 7.18 -17.06
CA GLU A 28 -4.35 6.83 -17.28
C GLU A 28 -5.02 8.08 -17.85
N PHE A 29 -5.20 8.11 -19.17
CA PHE A 29 -6.28 8.85 -19.80
C PHE A 29 -7.53 8.49 -19.00
N GLU A 30 -8.02 9.41 -18.18
CA GLU A 30 -9.26 9.19 -17.44
C GLU A 30 -10.36 8.93 -18.46
N PRO A 31 -10.92 7.70 -18.52
CA PRO A 31 -12.12 7.49 -19.28
C PRO A 31 -13.19 8.41 -18.68
N THR A 32 -14.03 8.99 -19.52
CA THR A 32 -15.16 9.85 -19.15
C THR A 32 -15.97 9.33 -17.95
N SER A 33 -16.04 8.00 -17.78
CA SER A 33 -16.69 7.34 -16.63
C SER A 33 -16.10 7.70 -15.26
N THR A 34 -14.81 8.03 -15.18
CA THR A 34 -14.16 8.37 -13.90
C THR A 34 -14.63 9.74 -13.41
N ARG A 35 -14.89 10.68 -14.32
CA ARG A 35 -15.38 12.01 -13.97
C ARG A 35 -16.82 11.96 -13.47
N GLU A 36 -17.69 11.17 -14.10
CA GLU A 36 -19.07 10.96 -13.67
C GLU A 36 -19.12 10.33 -12.26
N HIS A 37 -18.30 9.32 -12.00
CA HIS A 37 -18.17 8.72 -10.66
C HIS A 37 -17.70 9.71 -9.59
N LEU A 38 -16.79 10.63 -9.93
CA LEU A 38 -16.34 11.66 -9.00
C LEU A 38 -17.44 12.69 -8.71
N LEU A 39 -18.21 13.10 -9.72
CA LEU A 39 -19.35 13.99 -9.52
C LEU A 39 -20.39 13.36 -8.60
N GLU A 40 -20.78 12.11 -8.88
CA GLU A 40 -21.71 11.35 -8.04
C GLU A 40 -21.18 11.17 -6.61
N ALA A 41 -19.89 10.88 -6.47
CA ALA A 41 -19.25 10.82 -5.15
C ALA A 41 -19.35 12.15 -4.38
N GLY A 42 -19.13 13.28 -5.06
CA GLY A 42 -19.29 14.62 -4.50
C GLY A 42 -20.69 14.85 -3.97
N ASP A 43 -21.71 14.53 -4.78
CA ASP A 43 -23.12 14.66 -4.39
C ASP A 43 -23.45 13.78 -3.17
N ILE A 44 -22.98 12.53 -3.15
CA ILE A 44 -23.17 11.61 -2.02
C ILE A 44 -22.55 12.18 -0.74
N LEU A 45 -21.34 12.73 -0.81
CA LEU A 45 -20.65 13.32 0.34
C LEU A 45 -21.40 14.54 0.89
N GLN A 46 -21.83 15.44 0.02
CA GLN A 46 -22.61 16.62 0.41
C GLN A 46 -23.96 16.22 1.03
N ASN A 47 -24.67 15.24 0.44
CA ASN A 47 -25.92 14.72 0.97
C ASN A 47 -25.77 14.05 2.36
N LYS A 48 -24.58 13.51 2.66
CA LYS A 48 -24.23 12.96 3.98
C LYS A 48 -23.78 14.03 5.00
N GLY A 49 -23.84 15.31 4.62
CA GLY A 49 -23.52 16.45 5.46
C GLY A 49 -22.02 16.75 5.57
N TYR A 50 -21.21 16.27 4.63
CA TYR A 50 -19.79 16.64 4.56
C TYR A 50 -19.62 17.90 3.73
N ARG A 51 -18.73 18.80 4.18
CA ARG A 51 -18.30 19.97 3.40
C ARG A 51 -17.06 19.60 2.58
N ILE A 52 -17.13 19.69 1.25
CA ILE A 52 -15.95 19.45 0.40
C ILE A 52 -15.01 20.66 0.51
N ILE A 53 -13.78 20.43 0.97
CA ILE A 53 -12.73 21.46 1.07
C ILE A 53 -11.93 21.51 -0.24
N GLY A 54 -11.67 20.36 -0.84
CA GLY A 54 -10.92 20.27 -2.08
C GLY A 54 -11.10 18.94 -2.79
N GLU A 55 -10.85 18.97 -4.10
CA GLU A 55 -11.01 17.84 -5.00
C GLU A 55 -9.67 17.52 -5.65
N ARG A 56 -9.36 16.23 -5.81
CA ARG A 56 -8.17 15.71 -6.52
C ARG A 56 -6.86 16.36 -6.07
N ILE A 57 -6.65 16.43 -4.77
CA ILE A 57 -5.44 17.01 -4.18
C ILE A 57 -4.28 16.02 -4.33
N ALA A 58 -3.26 16.40 -5.09
CA ALA A 58 -2.05 15.61 -5.25
C ALA A 58 -0.99 16.00 -4.21
N HIS A 59 -0.44 15.00 -3.53
CA HIS A 59 0.67 15.14 -2.58
C HIS A 59 1.92 14.49 -3.14
N GLU A 60 3.04 15.21 -3.11
CA GLU A 60 4.34 14.69 -3.54
C GLU A 60 4.94 13.81 -2.43
N LEU A 61 5.18 12.54 -2.74
CA LEU A 61 5.93 11.61 -1.91
C LEU A 61 7.32 11.38 -2.52
N SER A 62 8.33 11.94 -1.86
CA SER A 62 9.74 11.72 -2.20
C SER A 62 10.28 10.49 -1.45
N SER A 63 10.73 9.48 -2.20
CA SER A 63 11.38 8.27 -1.67
C SER A 63 12.84 8.20 -2.11
N PHE A 64 13.72 7.75 -1.22
CA PHE A 64 15.15 7.60 -1.51
C PHE A 64 15.54 6.13 -1.50
N PHE A 65 16.23 5.68 -2.55
CA PHE A 65 16.80 4.33 -2.62
C PHE A 65 18.25 4.41 -3.09
N GLY A 66 19.18 4.15 -2.16
CA GLY A 66 20.60 4.48 -2.35
C GLY A 66 20.77 5.99 -2.57
N ASN A 67 21.44 6.36 -3.66
CA ASN A 67 21.69 7.77 -4.02
C ASN A 67 20.64 8.34 -5.02
N ARG A 68 19.51 7.66 -5.22
CA ARG A 68 18.47 8.08 -6.17
C ARG A 68 17.23 8.55 -5.44
N LYS A 69 16.73 9.73 -5.83
CA LYS A 69 15.42 10.27 -5.43
C LYS A 69 14.37 9.79 -6.43
N PHE A 70 13.30 9.21 -5.91
CA PHE A 70 12.10 8.83 -6.64
C PHE A 70 10.97 9.71 -6.17
N ILE A 71 10.26 10.34 -7.09
CA ILE A 71 9.11 11.17 -6.79
C ILE A 71 7.87 10.41 -7.24
N THR A 72 6.95 10.22 -6.32
CA THR A 72 5.64 9.61 -6.55
C THR A 72 4.56 10.57 -6.07
N TYR A 73 3.37 10.47 -6.63
CA TYR A 73 2.25 11.31 -6.20
C TYR A 73 1.17 10.43 -5.59
N ILE A 74 0.63 10.89 -4.46
CA ILE A 74 -0.54 10.30 -3.83
C ILE A 74 -1.68 11.28 -4.02
N ILE A 75 -2.77 10.82 -4.62
CA ILE A 75 -3.92 11.66 -4.94
C ILE A 75 -5.04 11.35 -3.95
N VAL A 76 -5.49 12.36 -3.22
CA VAL A 76 -6.76 12.37 -2.48
C VAL A 76 -7.86 12.77 -3.45
N ASP A 77 -8.93 11.98 -3.55
CA ASP A 77 -10.00 12.31 -4.50
C ASP A 77 -10.88 13.44 -3.96
N PHE A 78 -11.23 13.38 -2.67
CA PHE A 78 -11.89 14.47 -1.96
C PHE A 78 -11.29 14.67 -0.59
N LEU A 79 -11.03 15.91 -0.20
CA LEU A 79 -10.80 16.28 1.18
C LEU A 79 -12.07 16.91 1.71
N VAL A 80 -12.68 16.29 2.71
CA VAL A 80 -13.95 16.76 3.27
C VAL A 80 -13.82 17.13 4.73
N GLU A 81 -14.74 17.95 5.22
CA GLU A 81 -14.82 18.37 6.61
C GLU A 81 -16.18 18.03 7.19
N LYS A 82 -16.19 17.53 8.42
CA LYS A 82 -17.39 17.37 9.21
C LYS A 82 -17.05 17.64 10.67
N GLU A 83 -17.85 18.49 11.30
CA GLU A 83 -17.66 18.85 12.72
C GLU A 83 -16.26 19.42 13.03
N GLY A 84 -15.65 20.11 12.06
CA GLY A 84 -14.32 20.69 12.19
C GLY A 84 -13.16 19.71 12.01
N ILE A 85 -13.46 18.44 11.71
CA ILE A 85 -12.44 17.41 11.44
C ILE A 85 -12.38 17.17 9.93
N GLN A 86 -11.16 17.15 9.40
CA GLN A 86 -10.91 16.86 7.99
C GLN A 86 -10.72 15.37 7.78
N TYR A 87 -11.33 14.83 6.72
CA TYR A 87 -11.24 13.43 6.34
C TYR A 87 -10.80 13.32 4.88
N PRO A 88 -9.68 12.66 4.58
CA PRO A 88 -9.33 12.32 3.21
C PRO A 88 -10.24 11.18 2.73
N ILE A 89 -10.84 11.36 1.56
CA ILE A 89 -11.71 10.38 0.92
C ILE A 89 -11.07 9.90 -0.39
N LYS A 90 -11.00 8.58 -0.52
CA LYS A 90 -10.66 7.90 -1.77
C LYS A 90 -11.92 7.31 -2.39
N VAL A 91 -12.14 7.59 -3.66
CA VAL A 91 -13.29 7.10 -4.42
C VAL A 91 -12.88 5.83 -5.14
N ARG A 92 -13.70 4.79 -5.00
CA ARG A 92 -13.52 3.55 -5.73
C ARG A 92 -13.67 3.78 -7.23
N SER A 93 -12.68 3.33 -8.00
CA SER A 93 -12.79 3.32 -9.46
C SER A 93 -13.73 2.19 -9.91
N PRO A 94 -14.53 2.36 -10.97
CA PRO A 94 -15.34 1.28 -11.53
C PRO A 94 -14.51 0.08 -12.02
N ARG A 95 -13.20 0.26 -12.26
CA ARG A 95 -12.27 -0.83 -12.61
C ARG A 95 -11.72 -1.57 -11.39
N ASP A 96 -11.87 -1.02 -10.19
CA ASP A 96 -11.34 -1.63 -8.99
C ASP A 96 -12.14 -2.87 -8.62
N SER A 97 -11.43 -3.93 -8.27
CA SER A 97 -12.04 -5.17 -7.80
C SER A 97 -12.94 -4.91 -6.59
N THR A 98 -14.06 -5.62 -6.51
CA THR A 98 -15.03 -5.53 -5.40
C THR A 98 -14.43 -5.82 -4.04
N ARG A 99 -13.30 -6.54 -4.00
CA ARG A 99 -12.61 -6.88 -2.78
C ARG A 99 -11.45 -5.92 -2.52
N ILE A 100 -11.46 -5.28 -1.36
CA ILE A 100 -10.32 -4.51 -0.87
C ILE A 100 -9.17 -5.48 -0.54
N SER A 101 -8.00 -5.24 -1.14
CA SER A 101 -6.80 -6.03 -0.85
C SER A 101 -5.90 -5.32 0.16
N GLY A 102 -5.22 -6.09 1.02
CA GLY A 102 -4.25 -5.50 1.98
C GLY A 102 -3.04 -4.82 1.31
N ALA A 103 -2.78 -5.10 0.04
CA ALA A 103 -1.79 -4.37 -0.75
C ALA A 103 -2.31 -2.97 -1.13
N MET A 104 -3.58 -2.86 -1.51
CA MET A 104 -4.23 -1.58 -1.83
C MET A 104 -4.36 -0.70 -0.58
N LEU A 105 -4.80 -1.25 0.55
CA LEU A 105 -4.84 -0.55 1.84
C LEU A 105 -3.48 0.08 2.18
N ARG A 106 -2.40 -0.69 2.10
CA ARG A 106 -1.05 -0.20 2.44
C ARG A 106 -0.47 0.79 1.45
N LYS A 107 -0.76 0.66 0.16
CA LYS A 107 -0.15 1.52 -0.88
C LYS A 107 -0.87 2.85 -1.03
N GLN A 108 -2.20 2.86 -0.95
CA GLN A 108 -3.00 4.04 -1.25
C GLN A 108 -3.54 4.70 0.02
N LEU A 109 -4.14 3.93 0.92
CA LEU A 109 -4.86 4.47 2.07
C LEU A 109 -3.92 4.76 3.25
N PHE A 110 -2.94 3.91 3.52
CA PHE A 110 -2.01 4.11 4.65
C PHE A 110 -1.19 5.40 4.52
N ALA A 111 -0.79 5.76 3.30
CA ALA A 111 -0.04 6.99 3.09
C ALA A 111 -0.92 8.23 3.35
N LEU A 112 -2.20 8.20 2.94
CA LEU A 112 -3.17 9.25 3.27
C LEU A 112 -3.46 9.34 4.77
N TYR A 113 -3.60 8.19 5.42
CA TYR A 113 -3.75 8.11 6.88
C TYR A 113 -2.57 8.78 7.58
N THR A 114 -1.35 8.53 7.10
CA THR A 114 -0.12 9.11 7.67
C THR A 114 -0.02 10.61 7.41
N LEU A 115 -0.51 11.10 6.25
CA LEU A 115 -0.46 12.52 5.89
C LEU A 115 -1.47 13.38 6.68
N TYR A 116 -2.67 12.85 6.92
CA TYR A 116 -3.77 13.60 7.53
C TYR A 116 -4.00 13.25 9.00
N GLU A 117 -3.39 12.18 9.51
CA GLU A 117 -3.55 11.70 10.89
C GLU A 117 -5.03 11.45 11.29
N THR A 118 -5.87 11.12 10.30
CA THR A 118 -7.30 10.85 10.45
C THR A 118 -7.71 9.60 9.69
N PRO A 119 -8.78 8.90 10.10
CA PRO A 119 -9.32 7.77 9.35
C PRO A 119 -9.61 8.15 7.90
N VAL A 120 -9.22 7.27 6.97
CA VAL A 120 -9.38 7.53 5.53
C VAL A 120 -10.70 6.95 5.06
N GLY A 121 -11.55 7.78 4.48
CA GLY A 121 -12.80 7.32 3.90
C GLY A 121 -12.58 6.63 2.56
N TYR A 122 -13.27 5.52 2.35
CA TYR A 122 -13.36 4.82 1.08
C TYR A 122 -14.82 4.80 0.63
N LEU A 123 -15.10 5.55 -0.44
CA LEU A 123 -16.45 5.73 -0.97
C LEU A 123 -16.63 4.89 -2.23
N SER A 124 -17.70 4.08 -2.25
CA SER A 124 -18.13 3.35 -3.44
C SER A 124 -19.36 4.02 -4.05
N PRO A 125 -19.24 4.83 -5.12
CA PRO A 125 -20.35 5.60 -5.70
C PRO A 125 -21.53 4.70 -6.07
N ASP A 126 -21.28 3.56 -6.72
CA ASP A 126 -22.27 2.56 -7.14
C ASP A 126 -23.23 2.11 -6.03
N THR A 127 -22.77 2.14 -4.78
CA THR A 127 -23.52 1.65 -3.62
C THR A 127 -23.86 2.76 -2.62
N GLY A 128 -23.28 3.95 -2.77
CA GLY A 128 -23.35 5.02 -1.77
C GLY A 128 -22.71 4.69 -0.41
N VAL A 129 -22.00 3.57 -0.30
CA VAL A 129 -21.39 3.12 0.95
C VAL A 129 -20.06 3.86 1.17
N LEU A 130 -19.94 4.47 2.34
CA LEU A 130 -18.74 5.15 2.82
C LEU A 130 -18.20 4.38 4.03
N GLU A 131 -17.03 3.77 3.87
CA GLU A 131 -16.34 3.04 4.94
C GLU A 131 -15.11 3.82 5.38
N PHE A 132 -14.83 3.87 6.68
CA PHE A 132 -13.60 4.48 7.18
C PHE A 132 -12.59 3.40 7.51
N VAL A 133 -11.38 3.58 6.99
CA VAL A 133 -10.24 2.72 7.26
C VAL A 133 -9.34 3.42 8.27
N ASP A 134 -9.15 2.75 9.40
CA ASP A 134 -8.20 3.14 10.44
C ASP A 134 -7.07 2.10 10.51
N PHE A 135 -5.87 2.55 10.85
CA PHE A 135 -4.68 1.70 10.89
C PHE A 135 -4.12 1.66 12.30
N THR A 136 -4.10 0.46 12.89
CA THR A 136 -3.44 0.20 14.15
C THR A 136 -2.25 -0.73 13.95
N ILE A 137 -1.15 -0.46 14.67
CA ILE A 137 0.04 -1.32 14.66
C ILE A 137 0.04 -2.15 15.94
N ASP A 138 -0.33 -3.41 15.80
CA ASP A 138 -0.17 -4.38 16.88
C ASP A 138 1.24 -4.96 16.86
N PHE A 139 1.93 -4.87 17.99
CA PHE A 139 3.20 -5.58 18.21
C PHE A 139 2.93 -6.90 18.94
N PRO A 140 2.78 -8.04 18.23
CA PRO A 140 2.55 -9.30 18.91
C PRO A 140 3.80 -9.67 19.73
N GLY A 141 3.68 -9.68 21.05
CA GLY A 141 4.75 -10.04 22.00
C GLY A 141 5.41 -11.41 21.72
N ARG A 142 4.75 -12.27 20.93
CA ARG A 142 5.29 -13.55 20.45
C ARG A 142 6.57 -13.40 19.62
N TYR A 143 6.76 -12.27 18.93
CA TYR A 143 7.96 -12.02 18.13
C TYR A 143 9.20 -11.83 19.01
N TYR A 144 9.04 -11.14 20.15
CA TYR A 144 10.09 -11.00 21.15
C TYR A 144 10.38 -12.33 21.84
N ALA A 145 9.34 -13.10 22.20
CA ALA A 145 9.50 -14.40 22.86
C ALA A 145 10.28 -15.41 22.01
N LYS A 146 10.04 -15.47 20.69
CA LYS A 146 10.79 -16.37 19.78
C LYS A 146 12.27 -16.04 19.72
N ARG A 147 12.62 -14.75 19.70
CA ARG A 147 14.01 -14.27 19.66
C ARG A 147 14.79 -14.64 20.92
N TRP A 148 14.17 -14.52 22.10
CA TRP A 148 14.79 -14.91 23.37
C TRP A 148 14.93 -16.42 23.51
N ARG A 149 13.93 -17.20 23.06
CA ARG A 149 14.02 -18.68 23.07
C ARG A 149 15.20 -19.19 22.26
N MET A 150 15.44 -18.66 21.05
CA MET A 150 16.59 -19.06 20.24
C MET A 150 17.93 -18.70 20.90
N ARG A 151 18.03 -17.52 21.55
CA ARG A 151 19.25 -17.13 22.28
C ARG A 151 19.53 -18.05 23.47
N LEU A 152 18.50 -18.40 24.23
CA LEU A 152 18.61 -19.35 25.35
C LEU A 152 19.02 -20.74 24.86
N LEU A 153 18.50 -21.19 23.72
CA LEU A 153 18.84 -22.48 23.12
C LEU A 153 20.31 -22.51 22.66
N TRP A 154 20.81 -21.44 22.03
CA TRP A 154 22.22 -21.31 21.68
C TRP A 154 23.14 -21.26 22.89
N MET A 155 22.75 -20.55 23.96
CA MET A 155 23.48 -20.58 25.23
C MET A 155 23.53 -21.99 25.84
N ALA A 156 22.40 -22.71 25.84
CA ALA A 156 22.35 -24.08 26.34
C ALA A 156 23.27 -25.00 25.53
N ILE A 157 23.24 -24.93 24.20
CA ILE A 157 24.14 -25.70 23.32
C ILE A 157 25.61 -25.39 23.63
N GLY A 158 25.96 -24.10 23.76
CA GLY A 158 27.32 -23.68 24.08
C GLY A 158 27.79 -24.19 25.43
N LEU A 159 26.94 -24.14 26.46
CA LEU A 159 27.21 -24.70 27.78
C LEU A 159 27.40 -26.22 27.73
N SER A 160 26.57 -26.93 26.98
CA SER A 160 26.69 -28.39 26.82
C SER A 160 28.00 -28.80 26.14
N ILE A 161 28.41 -28.07 25.10
CA ILE A 161 29.69 -28.32 24.40
C ILE A 161 30.87 -28.01 25.32
N GLY A 162 30.83 -26.87 26.02
CA GLY A 162 31.89 -26.51 26.97
C GLY A 162 32.03 -27.52 28.12
N TRP A 163 30.90 -28.02 28.64
CA TRP A 163 30.90 -29.05 29.67
C TRP A 163 31.47 -30.39 29.19
N LEU A 164 31.12 -30.83 27.97
CA LEU A 164 31.69 -32.04 27.37
C LEU A 164 33.21 -31.94 27.16
N LEU A 165 33.69 -30.79 26.68
CA LEU A 165 35.13 -30.54 26.50
C LEU A 165 35.90 -30.47 27.82
N SER A 166 35.25 -30.07 28.91
CA SER A 166 35.85 -30.06 30.25
C SER A 166 36.17 -31.46 30.79
N PHE A 167 35.52 -32.51 30.30
CA PHE A 167 35.79 -33.90 30.70
C PHE A 167 36.81 -34.62 29.80
N SER A 168 37.17 -34.02 28.65
CA SER A 168 38.16 -34.59 27.74
C SER A 168 39.59 -34.12 28.02
N HIS A 169 39.81 -33.43 29.14
CA HIS A 169 41.10 -32.99 29.66
C HIS A 169 41.28 -33.48 31.09
#